data_AF-A0A832HQ65-F1
#
_entry.id   AF-A0A832HQ65-F1
#
_cell.length_a   1.000
_cell.length_b   1.000
_cell.length_c   1.000
_cell.angle_alpha   90.00
_cell.angle_beta   90.00
_cell.angle_gamma   90.00
#
_symmetry.space_group_name_H-M   'P 1'
#
loop_
_entity.id
_entity.type
_entity.pdbx_description
1 polymer ?
#
loop_
_entity_poly.entity_id
_entity_poly.type
_entity_poly.pdbx_seq_one_letter_code
_entity_poly.pdbx_strand_id
1 'polypeptide(L)'
;MNTAITKLAAVALAASIFPCAIGATQTGGAEVAVVYNSNMGPDSRLIAEYYAEKRHVPKSQIIGLPMPRSETITRAEFRAQIQEPLLQQLESLGLLSFRATIIPASAERPGTVLWVPVDARVRYLVLTYGVPLRVSHDESAVPPAATNLPPQQRRTEASVDSELALLPIAKRPLRLHGPYRNPLFGTTNASALSPTNGIFMVGRIDGPGPRVARELVDKAIEAESNGLWGYAYFDLRGLGNSPYRKGDDWLRAAAEVAKTHGFAPIVDDKPATFPTWFPMPHIAIYAGWYDNAPSGPFTRPTIEFMPGAFAYHLFSYSATTLRTPSTWAASLLDKGVTATVGYVFEPYLDATIDVSVFMSRWMADGWTLGEAATAAQPVFSWQTTVVGDPLYRPFARTAEQWQQELAARNSPLVPWADLRLLNRDEAAGTPRRELIDRLSKNAALHKSPMLELRLAELCAEEGRESASVQAMERALKLKPSPQLRAQLQLGLARRLASLNRHSDSLRYYEQLTASETDKHARIALIEEALPVARKAGATSAANRFEAEIANLRQALTNQSGANR
;
A
#
# COMPACT_ATOMS: atom_id res chain seq x y z
N MET A 1 -63.77 34.38 -33.06
CA MET A 1 -63.95 32.90 -33.15
C MET A 1 -63.01 32.37 -34.23
N ASN A 2 -62.45 31.19 -33.98
CA ASN A 2 -61.57 30.38 -34.84
C ASN A 2 -60.05 30.68 -34.83
N THR A 3 -59.42 30.14 -33.78
CA THR A 3 -58.30 29.19 -33.81
C THR A 3 -57.52 29.03 -35.14
N ALA A 4 -56.27 29.48 -35.14
CA ALA A 4 -55.21 28.95 -35.98
C ALA A 4 -54.09 28.41 -35.07
N ILE A 5 -53.97 27.08 -35.03
CA ILE A 5 -52.98 26.32 -34.27
C ILE A 5 -51.72 26.19 -35.14
N THR A 6 -50.65 26.87 -34.74
CA THR A 6 -49.31 26.66 -35.28
C THR A 6 -48.71 25.43 -34.62
N LYS A 7 -48.58 24.32 -35.36
CA LYS A 7 -47.88 23.11 -34.90
C LYS A 7 -46.37 23.36 -34.90
N LEU A 8 -45.78 23.56 -33.72
CA LEU A 8 -44.35 23.33 -33.51
C LEU A 8 -44.15 21.85 -33.18
N ALA A 9 -43.33 21.17 -33.98
CA ALA A 9 -42.89 19.80 -33.72
C ALA A 9 -41.93 19.79 -32.52
N ALA A 10 -42.37 19.19 -31.41
CA ALA A 10 -41.50 18.85 -30.29
C ALA A 10 -40.74 17.57 -30.62
N VAL A 11 -39.44 17.68 -30.89
CA VAL A 11 -38.52 16.54 -30.93
C VAL A 11 -38.26 16.12 -29.49
N ALA A 12 -38.91 15.04 -29.05
CA ALA A 12 -38.61 14.38 -27.79
C ALA A 12 -37.25 13.67 -27.92
N LEU A 13 -36.20 14.28 -27.36
CA LEU A 13 -34.89 13.65 -27.20
C LEU A 13 -35.01 12.63 -26.06
N ALA A 14 -35.35 11.39 -26.39
CA ALA A 14 -35.28 10.28 -25.45
C ALA A 14 -33.81 10.01 -25.11
N ALA A 15 -33.35 10.55 -23.98
CA ALA A 15 -32.08 10.23 -23.39
C ALA A 15 -32.08 8.74 -23.01
N SER A 16 -31.54 7.91 -23.89
CA SER A 16 -31.29 6.50 -23.63
C SER A 16 -30.16 6.42 -22.61
N ILE A 17 -30.53 6.26 -21.34
CA ILE A 17 -29.62 5.85 -20.28
C ILE A 17 -29.22 4.41 -20.64
N PHE A 18 -28.14 4.26 -21.41
CA PHE A 18 -27.43 3.00 -21.46
C PHE A 18 -26.78 2.82 -20.09
N PRO A 19 -27.17 1.81 -19.29
CA PRO A 19 -26.32 1.42 -18.19
C PRO A 19 -25.01 0.94 -18.84
N CYS A 20 -23.95 1.72 -18.64
CA CYS A 20 -22.60 1.25 -18.87
C CYS A 20 -22.39 0.13 -17.85
N ALA A 21 -22.73 -1.09 -18.25
CA ALA A 21 -22.37 -2.27 -17.50
C ALA A 21 -20.84 -2.33 -17.53
N ILE A 22 -20.21 -1.83 -16.47
CA ILE A 22 -18.83 -2.17 -16.14
C ILE A 22 -18.86 -3.68 -15.98
N GLY A 23 -18.48 -4.39 -17.04
CA GLY A 23 -18.32 -5.83 -17.03
C GLY A 23 -17.15 -6.18 -16.12
N ALA A 24 -17.39 -6.19 -14.81
CA ALA A 24 -16.51 -6.84 -13.87
C ALA A 24 -16.63 -8.35 -14.16
N THR A 25 -15.71 -8.87 -14.97
CA THR A 25 -15.37 -10.30 -14.91
C THR A 25 -15.15 -10.62 -13.44
N GLN A 26 -15.92 -11.55 -12.90
CA GLN A 26 -15.89 -11.88 -11.49
C GLN A 26 -14.56 -12.59 -11.18
N THR A 27 -13.49 -11.81 -10.96
CA THR A 27 -12.21 -12.28 -10.43
C THR A 27 -12.50 -13.01 -9.12
N GLY A 28 -12.20 -14.30 -9.05
CA GLY A 28 -12.54 -15.15 -7.92
C GLY A 28 -11.59 -16.34 -7.80
N GLY A 29 -11.76 -17.17 -6.76
CA GLY A 29 -10.83 -18.26 -6.46
C GLY A 29 -10.60 -19.27 -7.58
N ALA A 30 -11.55 -19.41 -8.52
CA ALA A 30 -11.37 -20.26 -9.70
C ALA A 30 -10.20 -19.81 -10.59
N GLU A 31 -9.84 -18.53 -10.58
CA GLU A 31 -8.72 -17.99 -11.36
C GLU A 31 -7.36 -18.07 -10.62
N VAL A 32 -7.27 -18.78 -9.49
CA VAL A 32 -6.07 -18.79 -8.63
C VAL A 32 -5.45 -20.18 -8.53
N ALA A 33 -4.14 -20.30 -8.76
CA ALA A 33 -3.37 -21.45 -8.28
C ALA A 33 -2.58 -21.05 -7.02
N VAL A 34 -2.73 -21.84 -5.95
CA VAL A 34 -2.05 -21.61 -4.66
C VAL A 34 -0.87 -22.56 -4.56
N VAL A 35 0.32 -22.03 -4.27
CA VAL A 35 1.57 -22.79 -4.18
C VAL A 35 2.11 -22.73 -2.76
N TYR A 36 2.34 -23.89 -2.16
CA TYR A 36 2.90 -24.00 -0.81
C TYR A 36 4.18 -24.85 -0.80
N ASN A 37 5.03 -24.58 0.19
CA ASN A 37 6.26 -25.34 0.42
C ASN A 37 5.94 -26.56 1.31
N SER A 38 5.95 -27.76 0.72
CA SER A 38 5.64 -29.00 1.44
C SER A 38 6.68 -29.37 2.49
N ASN A 39 7.87 -28.77 2.47
CA ASN A 39 8.91 -29.00 3.47
C ASN A 39 8.84 -28.02 4.65
N MET A 40 8.01 -26.96 4.58
CA MET A 40 7.87 -25.94 5.63
C MET A 40 6.80 -26.33 6.67
N GLY A 41 6.90 -27.56 7.19
CA GLY A 41 5.97 -28.07 8.21
C GLY A 41 4.49 -28.01 7.78
N PRO A 42 3.54 -28.08 8.73
CA PRO A 42 2.13 -27.96 8.41
C PRO A 42 1.74 -26.52 8.02
N ASP A 43 2.46 -25.51 8.50
CA ASP A 43 2.05 -24.11 8.43
C ASP A 43 1.85 -23.61 6.99
N SER A 44 2.78 -23.91 6.07
CA SER A 44 2.68 -23.48 4.67
C SER A 44 1.41 -24.01 4.00
N ARG A 45 1.09 -25.29 4.23
CA ARG A 45 -0.12 -25.96 3.73
C ARG A 45 -1.37 -25.40 4.40
N LEU A 46 -1.36 -25.20 5.72
CA LEU A 46 -2.50 -24.66 6.45
C LEU A 46 -2.87 -23.25 5.99
N ILE A 47 -1.88 -22.40 5.68
CA ILE A 47 -2.12 -21.08 5.09
C ILE A 47 -2.70 -21.20 3.68
N ALA A 48 -2.23 -22.15 2.87
CA ALA A 48 -2.77 -22.39 1.54
C ALA A 48 -4.22 -22.89 1.57
N GLU A 49 -4.52 -23.85 2.43
CA GLU A 49 -5.88 -24.37 2.64
C GLU A 49 -6.79 -23.26 3.18
N TYR A 50 -6.30 -22.44 4.12
CA TYR A 50 -7.06 -21.30 4.66
C TYR A 50 -7.40 -20.27 3.58
N TYR A 51 -6.41 -19.86 2.79
CA TYR A 51 -6.62 -18.93 1.68
C TYR A 51 -7.63 -19.50 0.68
N ALA A 52 -7.46 -20.77 0.31
CA ALA A 52 -8.33 -21.44 -0.63
C ALA A 52 -9.78 -21.53 -0.13
N GLU A 53 -9.98 -21.83 1.16
CA GLU A 53 -11.30 -21.82 1.79
C GLU A 53 -11.94 -20.43 1.70
N LYS A 54 -11.23 -19.38 2.11
CA LYS A 54 -11.76 -18.02 2.15
C LYS A 54 -12.06 -17.41 0.79
N ARG A 55 -11.26 -17.75 -0.22
CA ARG A 55 -11.42 -17.26 -1.60
C ARG A 55 -12.16 -18.23 -2.52
N HIS A 56 -12.61 -19.37 -2.00
CA HIS A 56 -13.26 -20.43 -2.76
C HIS A 56 -12.39 -20.94 -3.93
N VAL A 57 -11.08 -21.09 -3.69
CA VAL A 57 -10.16 -21.71 -4.65
C VAL A 57 -10.43 -23.22 -4.69
N PRO A 58 -10.59 -23.82 -5.88
CA PRO A 58 -10.74 -25.27 -6.02
C PRO A 58 -9.59 -26.03 -5.37
N LYS A 59 -9.89 -27.12 -4.66
CA LYS A 59 -8.86 -27.94 -3.98
C LYS A 59 -7.79 -28.48 -4.94
N SER A 60 -8.17 -28.76 -6.19
CA SER A 60 -7.25 -29.18 -7.25
C SER A 60 -6.24 -28.10 -7.66
N GLN A 61 -6.47 -26.84 -7.29
CA GLN A 61 -5.60 -25.70 -7.56
C GLN A 61 -4.65 -25.38 -6.39
N ILE A 62 -4.60 -26.23 -5.35
CA ILE A 62 -3.65 -26.14 -4.25
C ILE A 62 -2.47 -27.08 -4.54
N ILE A 63 -1.31 -26.52 -4.86
CA ILE A 63 -0.14 -27.23 -5.36
C ILE A 63 0.97 -27.19 -4.29
N GLY A 64 1.32 -28.35 -3.77
CA GLY A 64 2.44 -28.52 -2.84
C GLY A 64 3.70 -28.96 -3.58
N LEU A 65 4.80 -28.24 -3.40
CA LEU A 65 6.11 -28.61 -3.96
C LEU A 65 7.16 -28.69 -2.85
N PRO A 66 8.10 -29.65 -2.92
CA PRO A 66 9.22 -29.70 -2.01
C PRO A 66 10.21 -28.58 -2.34
N MET A 67 10.42 -27.65 -1.41
CA MET A 67 11.38 -26.54 -1.58
C MET A 67 12.28 -26.42 -0.34
N PRO A 68 13.40 -25.68 -0.38
CA PRO A 68 14.19 -25.39 0.81
C PRO A 68 13.40 -24.57 1.82
N ARG A 69 13.77 -24.65 3.11
CA ARG A 69 13.19 -23.80 4.17
C ARG A 69 13.82 -22.41 4.21
N SER A 70 14.94 -22.19 3.52
CA SER A 70 15.59 -20.89 3.43
C SER A 70 14.79 -19.93 2.55
N GLU A 71 14.85 -18.62 2.87
CA GLU A 71 14.29 -17.59 2.01
C GLU A 71 15.08 -17.40 0.70
N THR A 72 16.29 -17.95 0.60
CA THR A 72 17.11 -17.92 -0.61
C THR A 72 17.25 -19.32 -1.18
N ILE A 73 17.05 -19.45 -2.50
CA ILE A 73 17.21 -20.67 -3.29
C ILE A 73 18.19 -20.39 -4.43
N THR A 74 18.97 -21.39 -4.85
CA THR A 74 19.83 -21.24 -6.04
C THR A 74 19.02 -21.24 -7.33
N ARG A 75 19.59 -20.73 -8.42
CA ARG A 75 18.94 -20.73 -9.74
C ARG A 75 18.61 -22.15 -10.23
N ALA A 76 19.52 -23.10 -10.01
CA ALA A 76 19.34 -24.50 -10.37
C ALA A 76 18.22 -25.16 -9.55
N GLU A 77 18.22 -24.96 -8.23
CA GLU A 77 17.15 -25.46 -7.36
C GLU A 77 15.80 -24.82 -7.68
N PHE A 78 15.75 -23.51 -7.95
CA PHE A 78 14.52 -22.83 -8.36
C PHE A 78 13.93 -23.49 -9.61
N ARG A 79 14.76 -23.76 -10.63
CA ARG A 79 14.32 -24.42 -11.86
C ARG A 79 13.78 -25.82 -11.57
N ALA A 80 14.57 -26.65 -10.90
CA ALA A 80 14.29 -28.06 -10.71
C ALA A 80 13.18 -28.34 -9.67
N GLN A 81 13.03 -27.50 -8.65
CA GLN A 81 12.11 -27.74 -7.52
C GLN A 81 10.84 -26.89 -7.59
N ILE A 82 10.85 -25.77 -8.31
CA ILE A 82 9.71 -24.83 -8.38
C ILE A 82 9.25 -24.66 -9.83
N GLN A 83 10.10 -24.10 -10.70
CA GLN A 83 9.69 -23.65 -12.03
C GLN A 83 9.16 -24.79 -12.91
N GLU A 84 9.94 -25.86 -13.10
CA GLU A 84 9.57 -26.98 -13.97
C GLU A 84 8.42 -27.81 -13.37
N PRO A 85 8.45 -28.21 -12.09
CA PRO A 85 7.34 -28.97 -11.49
C PRO A 85 6.02 -28.18 -11.48
N LEU A 86 6.06 -26.88 -11.17
CA LEU A 86 4.86 -26.05 -11.17
C LEU A 86 4.27 -25.93 -12.58
N LEU A 87 5.10 -25.70 -13.59
CA LEU A 87 4.65 -25.62 -14.98
C LEU A 87 3.99 -26.93 -15.42
N GLN A 88 4.60 -28.08 -15.09
CA GLN A 88 4.05 -29.41 -15.38
C GLN A 88 2.69 -29.65 -14.68
N GLN A 89 2.55 -29.24 -13.42
CA GLN A 89 1.30 -29.34 -12.66
C GLN A 89 0.20 -28.44 -13.25
N LEU A 90 0.53 -27.20 -13.64
CA LEU A 90 -0.42 -26.29 -14.28
C LEU A 90 -0.92 -26.86 -15.62
N GLU A 91 -0.05 -27.50 -16.41
CA GLU A 91 -0.43 -28.16 -17.66
C GLU A 91 -1.26 -29.43 -17.43
N SER A 92 -0.87 -30.29 -16.49
CA SER A 92 -1.57 -31.56 -16.22
C SER A 92 -2.99 -31.34 -15.68
N LEU A 93 -3.19 -30.25 -14.93
CA LEU A 93 -4.49 -29.84 -14.40
C LEU A 93 -5.32 -29.03 -15.42
N GLY A 94 -4.78 -28.74 -16.61
CA GLY A 94 -5.45 -27.91 -17.62
C GLY A 94 -5.65 -26.45 -17.18
N LEU A 95 -4.84 -25.96 -16.24
CA LEU A 95 -4.91 -24.59 -15.73
C LEU A 95 -4.15 -23.61 -16.63
N LEU A 96 -3.14 -24.11 -17.36
CA LEU A 96 -2.39 -23.40 -18.38
C LEU A 96 -2.05 -24.37 -19.51
N SER A 97 -2.36 -24.03 -20.76
CA SER A 97 -2.09 -24.89 -21.92
C SER A 97 -1.18 -24.20 -22.93
N PHE A 98 -0.28 -24.98 -23.53
CA PHE A 98 0.66 -24.50 -24.54
C PHE A 98 0.40 -25.14 -25.90
N ARG A 99 0.73 -24.39 -26.95
CA ARG A 99 0.80 -24.90 -28.33
C ARG A 99 2.16 -24.57 -28.92
N ALA A 100 2.71 -25.50 -29.70
CA ALA A 100 3.88 -25.25 -30.51
C ALA A 100 3.50 -24.42 -31.74
N THR A 101 4.21 -23.31 -31.95
CA THR A 101 4.13 -22.46 -33.13
C THR A 101 5.48 -22.49 -33.84
N ILE A 102 5.48 -22.79 -35.13
CA ILE A 102 6.70 -22.82 -35.94
C ILE A 102 6.94 -21.41 -36.49
N ILE A 103 8.09 -20.82 -36.15
CA ILE A 103 8.62 -19.62 -36.81
C ILE A 103 9.48 -20.13 -37.99
N PRO A 104 9.07 -19.89 -39.24
CA PRO A 104 9.82 -20.36 -40.41
C PRO A 104 11.24 -19.80 -40.45
N ALA A 105 12.15 -20.56 -41.06
CA ALA A 105 13.48 -20.06 -41.34
C ALA A 105 13.41 -18.86 -42.30
N SER A 106 14.31 -17.91 -42.11
CA SER A 106 14.55 -16.79 -43.04
C SER A 106 16.00 -16.85 -43.51
N ALA A 107 16.35 -16.08 -44.54
CA ALA A 107 17.73 -15.98 -45.02
C ALA A 107 18.74 -15.61 -43.92
N GLU A 108 18.28 -14.96 -42.84
CA GLU A 108 19.11 -14.45 -41.74
C GLU A 108 19.03 -15.31 -40.47
N ARG A 109 18.03 -16.20 -40.33
CA ARG A 109 17.73 -16.88 -39.05
C ARG A 109 17.17 -18.30 -39.26
N PRO A 110 17.67 -19.32 -38.54
CA PRO A 110 17.10 -20.66 -38.59
C PRO A 110 15.66 -20.67 -38.05
N GLY A 111 14.84 -21.60 -38.55
CA GLY A 111 13.48 -21.80 -38.06
C GLY A 111 13.50 -22.25 -36.61
N THR A 112 12.52 -21.81 -35.81
CA THR A 112 12.45 -22.13 -34.38
C THR A 112 11.04 -22.55 -33.98
N VAL A 113 10.93 -23.49 -33.05
CA VAL A 113 9.66 -23.87 -32.44
C VAL A 113 9.47 -23.06 -31.17
N LEU A 114 8.39 -22.28 -31.12
CA LEU A 114 8.02 -21.48 -29.97
C LEU A 114 6.81 -22.11 -29.28
N TRP A 115 6.92 -22.41 -28.00
CA TRP A 115 5.76 -22.77 -27.19
C TRP A 115 5.09 -21.50 -26.70
N VAL A 116 3.82 -21.33 -27.07
CA VAL A 116 3.00 -20.18 -26.70
C VAL A 116 1.85 -20.63 -25.81
N PRO A 117 1.55 -19.89 -24.72
CA PRO A 117 0.35 -20.16 -23.94
C PRO A 117 -0.87 -19.82 -24.80
N VAL A 118 -1.82 -20.75 -24.90
CA VAL A 118 -3.02 -20.61 -25.75
C VAL A 118 -4.32 -20.60 -24.97
N ASP A 119 -4.31 -21.14 -23.75
CA ASP A 119 -5.46 -21.15 -22.85
C ASP A 119 -4.95 -21.08 -21.40
N ALA A 120 -5.68 -20.38 -20.54
CA ALA A 120 -5.35 -20.22 -19.14
C ALA A 120 -6.62 -20.03 -18.31
N ARG A 121 -6.87 -20.95 -17.37
CA ARG A 121 -8.00 -20.88 -16.42
C ARG A 121 -7.66 -20.12 -15.16
N VAL A 122 -6.39 -20.10 -14.80
CA VAL A 122 -5.87 -19.31 -13.68
C VAL A 122 -5.10 -18.12 -14.21
N ARG A 123 -5.28 -16.95 -13.58
CA ARG A 123 -4.57 -15.71 -13.87
C ARG A 123 -3.62 -15.31 -12.74
N TYR A 124 -3.84 -15.85 -11.55
CA TYR A 124 -3.11 -15.53 -10.33
C TYR A 124 -2.31 -16.73 -9.83
N LEU A 125 -1.11 -16.46 -9.33
CA LEU A 125 -0.33 -17.38 -8.50
C LEU A 125 -0.23 -16.80 -7.09
N VAL A 126 -0.70 -17.56 -6.11
CA VAL A 126 -0.62 -17.21 -4.69
C VAL A 126 0.43 -18.08 -4.02
N LEU A 127 1.54 -17.49 -3.63
CA LEU A 127 2.57 -18.17 -2.85
C LEU A 127 2.22 -18.07 -1.36
N THR A 128 2.42 -19.13 -0.58
CA THR A 128 2.12 -19.08 0.85
C THR A 128 3.38 -19.11 1.72
N TYR A 129 3.16 -18.90 3.02
CA TYR A 129 4.19 -18.92 4.06
C TYR A 129 5.25 -19.99 3.80
N GLY A 130 6.50 -19.58 3.64
CA GLY A 130 7.64 -20.49 3.50
C GLY A 130 8.03 -20.89 2.09
N VAL A 131 7.32 -20.44 1.05
CA VAL A 131 7.87 -20.45 -0.31
C VAL A 131 9.10 -19.52 -0.35
N PRO A 132 10.25 -19.95 -0.91
CA PRO A 132 11.45 -19.11 -1.00
C PRO A 132 11.17 -17.73 -1.58
N LEU A 133 11.94 -16.74 -1.12
CA LEU A 133 11.74 -15.33 -1.44
C LEU A 133 12.67 -14.87 -2.58
N ARG A 134 13.90 -15.38 -2.60
CA ARG A 134 15.01 -14.92 -3.43
C ARG A 134 15.62 -16.05 -4.23
N VAL A 135 15.89 -15.79 -5.50
CA VAL A 135 16.82 -16.59 -6.30
C VAL A 135 18.20 -15.94 -6.23
N SER A 136 19.22 -16.71 -5.83
CA SER A 136 20.59 -16.20 -5.70
C SER A 136 21.21 -15.83 -7.05
N HIS A 137 22.25 -15.01 -7.00
CA HIS A 137 23.10 -14.74 -8.16
C HIS A 137 23.70 -16.05 -8.69
N ASP A 138 23.78 -16.15 -10.01
CA ASP A 138 24.40 -17.24 -10.76
C ASP A 138 25.30 -16.63 -11.84
N GLU A 139 26.61 -16.72 -11.62
CA GLU A 139 27.63 -16.18 -12.55
C GLU A 139 27.63 -16.93 -13.89
N SER A 140 27.26 -18.22 -13.89
CA SER A 140 27.24 -19.04 -15.10
C SER A 140 26.13 -18.62 -16.08
N ALA A 141 25.11 -17.93 -15.57
CA ALA A 141 24.01 -17.39 -16.37
C ALA A 141 24.35 -16.05 -17.05
N VAL A 142 25.55 -15.48 -16.79
CA VAL A 142 26.04 -14.26 -17.43
C VAL A 142 26.97 -14.63 -18.59
N PRO A 143 26.61 -14.37 -19.86
CA PRO A 143 27.49 -14.68 -20.99
C PRO A 143 28.83 -13.93 -20.87
N PRO A 144 29.97 -14.51 -21.28
CA PRO A 144 31.27 -13.81 -21.23
C PRO A 144 31.26 -12.46 -21.97
N ALA A 145 30.50 -12.35 -23.06
CA ALA A 145 30.30 -11.11 -23.82
C ALA A 145 29.52 -10.03 -23.06
N ALA A 146 28.83 -10.37 -21.97
CA ALA A 146 28.07 -9.45 -21.14
C ALA A 146 28.92 -8.71 -20.10
N THR A 147 30.23 -8.98 -20.04
CA THR A 147 31.19 -8.29 -19.13
C THR A 147 31.26 -6.78 -19.36
N ASN A 148 31.03 -6.31 -20.59
CA ASN A 148 30.99 -4.89 -20.95
C ASN A 148 29.64 -4.21 -20.65
N LEU A 149 28.63 -4.94 -20.16
CA LEU A 149 27.33 -4.36 -19.84
C LEU A 149 27.37 -3.60 -18.50
N PRO A 150 26.52 -2.57 -18.34
CA PRO A 150 26.32 -1.90 -17.06
C PRO A 150 26.05 -2.91 -15.92
N PRO A 151 26.50 -2.65 -14.68
CA PRO A 151 26.30 -3.58 -13.56
C PRO A 151 24.88 -4.11 -13.42
N GLN A 152 23.88 -3.23 -13.57
CA GLN A 152 22.44 -3.54 -13.57
C GLN A 152 22.08 -4.71 -14.49
N GLN A 153 22.71 -4.77 -15.68
CA GLN A 153 22.40 -5.73 -16.73
C GLN A 153 23.17 -7.06 -16.58
N ARG A 154 24.09 -7.15 -15.63
CA ARG A 154 24.86 -8.38 -15.34
C ARG A 154 24.29 -9.19 -14.17
N ARG A 155 23.32 -8.63 -13.44
CA ARG A 155 22.71 -9.27 -12.26
C ARG A 155 21.74 -10.37 -12.69
N THR A 156 21.72 -11.48 -11.97
CA THR A 156 20.90 -12.68 -12.27
C THR A 156 20.06 -13.12 -11.08
N GLU A 157 20.28 -12.49 -9.92
CA GLU A 157 19.43 -12.61 -8.75
C GLU A 157 18.09 -11.88 -8.95
N ALA A 158 17.03 -12.45 -8.40
CA ALA A 158 15.66 -11.96 -8.53
C ALA A 158 14.81 -12.41 -7.34
N SER A 159 13.60 -11.86 -7.20
CA SER A 159 12.57 -12.47 -6.36
C SER A 159 12.01 -13.71 -7.04
N VAL A 160 11.65 -14.71 -6.24
CA VAL A 160 10.95 -15.91 -6.72
C VAL A 160 9.62 -15.52 -7.38
N ASP A 161 8.93 -14.52 -6.82
CA ASP A 161 7.66 -14.00 -7.32
C ASP A 161 7.79 -13.49 -8.75
N SER A 162 8.83 -12.68 -9.01
CA SER A 162 9.08 -12.05 -10.31
C SER A 162 9.50 -13.08 -11.37
N GLU A 163 10.19 -14.14 -10.96
CA GLU A 163 10.52 -15.28 -11.85
C GLU A 163 9.28 -16.11 -12.18
N LEU A 164 8.43 -16.38 -11.19
CA LEU A 164 7.19 -17.14 -11.40
C LEU A 164 6.15 -16.37 -12.23
N ALA A 165 6.20 -15.04 -12.22
CA ALA A 165 5.38 -14.21 -13.10
C ALA A 165 5.61 -14.57 -14.59
N LEU A 166 6.84 -14.97 -14.94
CA LEU A 166 7.25 -15.32 -16.31
C LEU A 166 7.04 -16.80 -16.68
N LEU A 167 6.42 -17.63 -15.82
CA LEU A 167 6.10 -19.02 -16.17
C LEU A 167 5.39 -19.20 -17.52
N PRO A 168 4.45 -18.34 -17.95
CA PRO A 168 3.76 -18.53 -19.23
C PRO A 168 4.69 -18.40 -20.45
N ILE A 169 5.90 -17.89 -20.26
CA ILE A 169 6.93 -17.81 -21.30
C ILE A 169 8.20 -18.60 -20.96
N ALA A 170 8.18 -19.43 -19.92
CA ALA A 170 9.35 -20.19 -19.45
C ALA A 170 9.86 -21.25 -20.43
N LYS A 171 9.00 -21.72 -21.36
CA LYS A 171 9.41 -22.63 -22.46
C LYS A 171 10.21 -21.94 -23.58
N ARG A 172 10.49 -20.64 -23.45
CA ARG A 172 11.29 -19.83 -24.38
C ARG A 172 12.70 -19.63 -23.81
N PRO A 173 13.72 -19.36 -24.63
CA PRO A 173 15.02 -18.94 -24.14
C PRO A 173 14.91 -17.54 -23.51
N LEU A 174 14.70 -17.48 -22.20
CA LEU A 174 14.67 -16.23 -21.44
C LEU A 174 16.09 -15.81 -21.07
N ARG A 175 16.38 -14.52 -21.24
CA ARG A 175 17.60 -13.92 -20.74
C ARG A 175 17.50 -13.80 -19.22
N LEU A 176 18.36 -14.52 -18.49
CA LEU A 176 18.36 -14.56 -17.02
C LEU A 176 19.12 -13.40 -16.38
N HIS A 177 19.91 -12.64 -17.16
CA HIS A 177 20.67 -11.50 -16.67
C HIS A 177 19.98 -10.17 -17.01
N GLY A 178 19.96 -9.27 -16.04
CA GLY A 178 19.27 -7.98 -16.11
C GLY A 178 17.76 -8.11 -16.08
N PRO A 179 17.06 -6.97 -15.98
CA PRO A 179 15.60 -6.97 -15.93
C PRO A 179 14.97 -7.42 -17.26
N TYR A 180 13.84 -8.12 -17.17
CA TYR A 180 12.96 -8.46 -18.29
C TYR A 180 11.84 -7.41 -18.38
N ARG A 181 11.67 -6.72 -19.52
CA ARG A 181 10.64 -5.67 -19.62
C ARG A 181 9.23 -6.25 -19.51
N ASN A 182 8.38 -5.60 -18.72
CA ASN A 182 6.96 -5.91 -18.68
C ASN A 182 6.23 -5.23 -19.87
N PRO A 183 5.71 -5.97 -20.86
CA PRO A 183 4.97 -5.37 -21.98
C PRO A 183 3.61 -4.79 -21.57
N LEU A 184 3.12 -5.13 -20.38
CA LEU A 184 1.84 -4.70 -19.83
C LEU A 184 1.98 -3.59 -18.77
N PHE A 185 3.20 -3.05 -18.60
CA PHE A 185 3.41 -1.89 -17.72
C PHE A 185 2.56 -0.70 -18.17
N GLY A 186 1.81 -0.12 -17.23
CA GLY A 186 0.93 1.02 -17.46
C GLY A 186 -0.41 0.67 -18.15
N THR A 187 -0.67 -0.60 -18.48
CA THR A 187 -1.93 -1.01 -19.13
C THR A 187 -3.15 -0.49 -18.39
N THR A 188 -4.16 -0.05 -19.13
CA THR A 188 -5.49 0.36 -18.62
C THR A 188 -6.55 -0.71 -18.89
N ASN A 189 -6.18 -1.85 -19.48
CA ASN A 189 -7.06 -2.98 -19.70
C ASN A 189 -6.69 -4.14 -18.78
N ALA A 190 -7.50 -4.38 -17.74
CA ALA A 190 -7.31 -5.49 -16.79
C ALA A 190 -7.34 -6.86 -17.48
N SER A 191 -8.14 -7.02 -18.54
CA SER A 191 -8.24 -8.29 -19.26
C SER A 191 -6.96 -8.64 -20.03
N ALA A 192 -6.07 -7.66 -20.26
CA ALA A 192 -4.76 -7.90 -20.86
C ALA A 192 -3.81 -8.58 -19.87
N LEU A 193 -4.07 -8.49 -18.56
CA LEU A 193 -3.31 -9.18 -17.52
C LEU A 193 -3.76 -10.65 -17.45
N SER A 194 -3.14 -11.45 -18.32
CA SER A 194 -3.46 -12.87 -18.49
C SER A 194 -2.20 -13.67 -18.85
N PRO A 195 -2.09 -14.94 -18.43
CA PRO A 195 -1.01 -15.82 -18.84
C PRO A 195 -0.94 -16.04 -20.35
N THR A 196 -2.07 -15.96 -21.07
CA THR A 196 -2.06 -16.00 -22.54
C THR A 196 -1.32 -14.82 -23.16
N ASN A 197 -1.18 -13.71 -22.42
CA ASN A 197 -0.35 -12.56 -22.77
C ASN A 197 1.04 -12.60 -22.12
N GLY A 198 1.43 -13.75 -21.57
CA GLY A 198 2.79 -14.02 -21.12
C GLY A 198 3.07 -13.74 -19.65
N ILE A 199 2.07 -13.42 -18.83
CA ILE A 199 2.29 -13.07 -17.43
C ILE A 199 1.29 -13.70 -16.45
N PHE A 200 1.78 -14.17 -15.31
CA PHE A 200 0.97 -14.40 -14.12
C PHE A 200 0.99 -13.18 -13.19
N MET A 201 -0.14 -12.90 -12.56
CA MET A 201 -0.18 -11.97 -11.42
C MET A 201 0.21 -12.73 -10.16
N VAL A 202 1.40 -12.45 -9.62
CA VAL A 202 1.95 -13.18 -8.48
C VAL A 202 1.85 -12.33 -7.22
N GLY A 203 1.32 -12.90 -6.16
CA GLY A 203 1.33 -12.33 -4.81
C GLY A 203 1.61 -13.40 -3.77
N ARG A 204 2.03 -13.00 -2.57
CA ARG A 204 2.29 -13.94 -1.48
C ARG A 204 1.51 -13.64 -0.21
N ILE A 205 0.91 -14.68 0.37
CA ILE A 205 0.34 -14.71 1.71
C ILE A 205 1.46 -15.16 2.67
N ASP A 206 2.31 -14.22 3.05
CA ASP A 206 3.54 -14.49 3.80
C ASP A 206 3.89 -13.32 4.75
N GLY A 207 4.79 -13.55 5.71
CA GLY A 207 5.23 -12.53 6.67
C GLY A 207 6.10 -13.11 7.79
N PRO A 208 6.32 -12.35 8.88
CA PRO A 208 7.18 -12.77 9.99
C PRO A 208 6.80 -14.13 10.60
N GLY A 209 5.52 -14.50 10.53
CA GLY A 209 5.02 -15.80 10.95
C GLY A 209 3.70 -16.18 10.26
N PRO A 210 3.26 -17.43 10.42
CA PRO A 210 2.02 -17.92 9.82
C PRO A 210 0.79 -17.16 10.31
N ARG A 211 0.79 -16.67 11.56
CA ARG A 211 -0.29 -15.81 12.09
C ARG A 211 -0.45 -14.55 11.25
N VAL A 212 0.65 -13.83 11.00
CA VAL A 212 0.62 -12.59 10.19
C VAL A 212 0.15 -12.89 8.77
N ALA A 213 0.64 -13.98 8.16
CA ALA A 213 0.21 -14.41 6.83
C ALA A 213 -1.31 -14.64 6.76
N ARG A 214 -1.89 -15.33 7.76
CA ARG A 214 -3.34 -15.55 7.85
C ARG A 214 -4.12 -14.24 7.96
N GLU A 215 -3.65 -13.32 8.80
CA GLU A 215 -4.29 -12.01 9.02
C GLU A 215 -4.34 -11.15 7.74
N LEU A 216 -3.42 -11.33 6.78
CA LEU A 216 -3.49 -10.60 5.49
C LEU A 216 -4.78 -10.90 4.74
N VAL A 217 -5.22 -12.16 4.77
CA VAL A 217 -6.47 -12.61 4.12
C VAL A 217 -7.67 -12.06 4.87
N ASP A 218 -7.65 -12.15 6.19
CA ASP A 218 -8.76 -11.70 7.04
C ASP A 218 -9.01 -10.20 6.89
N LYS A 219 -7.94 -9.39 6.95
CA LYS A 219 -8.04 -7.93 6.80
C LYS A 219 -8.43 -7.51 5.39
N ALA A 220 -8.01 -8.24 4.35
CA ALA A 220 -8.43 -7.97 2.98
C ALA A 220 -9.94 -8.20 2.80
N ILE A 221 -10.47 -9.32 3.30
CA ILE A 221 -11.90 -9.65 3.24
C ILE A 221 -12.72 -8.69 4.12
N GLU A 222 -12.19 -8.30 5.28
CA GLU A 222 -12.84 -7.32 6.15
C GLU A 222 -13.03 -5.99 5.41
N ALA A 223 -11.99 -5.48 4.74
CA ALA A 223 -12.07 -4.25 3.97
C ALA A 223 -12.97 -4.36 2.72
N GLU A 224 -13.03 -5.53 2.07
CA GLU A 224 -13.99 -5.78 0.98
C GLU A 224 -15.45 -5.85 1.45
N SER A 225 -15.65 -6.23 2.72
CA SER A 225 -16.98 -6.37 3.34
C SER A 225 -17.47 -5.08 4.00
N ASN A 226 -16.54 -4.27 4.50
CA ASN A 226 -16.84 -3.12 5.34
C ASN A 226 -16.29 -1.79 4.81
N GLY A 227 -15.51 -1.82 3.73
CA GLY A 227 -14.80 -0.69 3.14
C GLY A 227 -13.41 -0.48 3.73
N LEU A 228 -12.53 0.14 2.95
CA LEU A 228 -11.24 0.63 3.41
C LEU A 228 -11.38 2.08 3.89
N TRP A 229 -11.01 2.30 5.15
CA TRP A 229 -11.12 3.57 5.84
C TRP A 229 -9.79 3.97 6.45
N GLY A 230 -9.57 5.27 6.67
CA GLY A 230 -8.36 5.77 7.29
C GLY A 230 -7.84 7.05 6.64
N TYR A 231 -6.69 7.50 7.12
CA TYR A 231 -5.92 8.59 6.54
C TYR A 231 -4.84 8.04 5.59
N ALA A 232 -4.41 8.89 4.67
CA ALA A 232 -3.33 8.57 3.75
C ALA A 232 -2.10 9.44 4.07
N TYR A 233 -0.93 8.81 4.17
CA TYR A 233 0.34 9.46 4.51
C TYR A 233 1.35 9.24 3.41
N PHE A 234 1.96 10.34 2.93
CA PHE A 234 2.95 10.32 1.87
C PHE A 234 4.22 11.03 2.34
N ASP A 235 5.33 10.30 2.35
CA ASP A 235 6.63 10.76 2.86
C ASP A 235 7.61 10.94 1.68
N LEU A 236 7.67 12.15 1.15
CA LEU A 236 8.53 12.53 0.03
C LEU A 236 9.86 13.06 0.56
N ARG A 237 10.83 13.29 -0.34
CA ARG A 237 12.17 13.79 0.02
C ARG A 237 12.39 15.26 -0.33
N GLY A 238 11.45 15.90 -1.02
CA GLY A 238 11.57 17.28 -1.48
C GLY A 238 12.67 17.48 -2.52
N LEU A 239 12.87 16.49 -3.40
CA LEU A 239 13.96 16.52 -4.38
C LEU A 239 13.68 17.52 -5.51
N GLY A 240 14.60 18.45 -5.72
CA GLY A 240 14.64 19.33 -6.89
C GLY A 240 15.23 18.63 -8.12
N ASN A 241 16.20 19.26 -8.80
CA ASN A 241 16.84 18.71 -10.00
C ASN A 241 17.76 17.52 -9.68
N SER A 242 17.18 16.34 -9.53
CA SER A 242 17.86 15.08 -9.23
C SER A 242 17.34 13.98 -10.16
N PRO A 243 18.18 13.02 -10.61
CA PRO A 243 17.68 11.85 -11.35
C PRO A 243 16.69 11.02 -10.52
N TYR A 244 16.72 11.18 -9.20
CA TYR A 244 15.78 10.54 -8.29
C TYR A 244 14.45 11.30 -8.18
N ARG A 245 14.31 12.53 -8.68
CA ARG A 245 13.04 13.32 -8.60
C ARG A 245 11.80 12.52 -9.00
N LYS A 246 11.97 11.58 -9.93
CA LYS A 246 10.93 10.63 -10.37
C LYS A 246 10.21 9.91 -9.21
N GLY A 247 10.92 9.47 -8.16
CA GLY A 247 10.28 8.81 -7.02
C GLY A 247 9.39 9.74 -6.20
N ASP A 248 9.81 11.01 -6.04
CA ASP A 248 9.00 12.06 -5.43
C ASP A 248 7.76 12.37 -6.28
N ASP A 249 7.93 12.44 -7.61
CA ASP A 249 6.82 12.68 -8.53
C ASP A 249 5.79 11.53 -8.47
N TRP A 250 6.24 10.28 -8.39
CA TRP A 250 5.36 9.13 -8.25
C TRP A 250 4.57 9.15 -6.94
N LEU A 251 5.22 9.45 -5.81
CA LEU A 251 4.54 9.58 -4.52
C LEU A 251 3.55 10.75 -4.51
N ARG A 252 3.91 11.89 -5.11
CA ARG A 252 3.04 13.06 -5.23
C ARG A 252 1.80 12.75 -6.07
N ALA A 253 1.97 12.09 -7.21
CA ALA A 253 0.85 11.69 -8.05
C ALA A 253 -0.05 10.65 -7.35
N ALA A 254 0.53 9.71 -6.61
CA ALA A 254 -0.21 8.77 -5.77
C ALA A 254 -1.04 9.48 -4.69
N ALA A 255 -0.51 10.55 -4.08
CA ALA A 255 -1.24 11.37 -3.12
C ALA A 255 -2.45 12.09 -3.75
N GLU A 256 -2.31 12.61 -4.97
CA GLU A 256 -3.43 13.22 -5.69
C GLU A 256 -4.52 12.20 -6.07
N VAL A 257 -4.14 10.97 -6.42
CA VAL A 257 -5.10 9.87 -6.61
C VAL A 257 -5.87 9.60 -5.31
N ALA A 258 -5.18 9.50 -4.17
CA ALA A 258 -5.82 9.29 -2.87
C ALA A 258 -6.80 10.43 -2.52
N LYS A 259 -6.38 11.68 -2.73
CA LYS A 259 -7.18 12.89 -2.49
C LYS A 259 -8.47 12.90 -3.29
N THR A 260 -8.38 12.66 -4.60
CA THR A 260 -9.54 12.66 -5.50
C THR A 260 -10.55 11.55 -5.21
N HIS A 261 -10.17 10.54 -4.41
CA HIS A 261 -11.04 9.46 -3.95
C HIS A 261 -11.47 9.58 -2.48
N GLY A 262 -11.22 10.74 -1.85
CA GLY A 262 -11.70 11.09 -0.52
C GLY A 262 -10.78 10.68 0.65
N PHE A 263 -9.57 10.19 0.37
CA PHE A 263 -8.54 10.00 1.39
C PHE A 263 -7.69 11.28 1.45
N ALA A 264 -8.06 12.23 2.31
CA ALA A 264 -7.33 13.49 2.48
C ALA A 264 -5.86 13.22 2.84
N PRO A 265 -4.89 13.40 1.92
CA PRO A 265 -3.54 12.95 2.14
C PRO A 265 -2.75 13.95 2.97
N ILE A 266 -1.92 13.43 3.88
CA ILE A 266 -0.90 14.20 4.58
C ILE A 266 0.42 13.94 3.85
N VAL A 267 0.94 14.99 3.21
CA VAL A 267 2.16 14.92 2.41
C VAL A 267 3.27 15.67 3.17
N ASP A 268 4.34 14.97 3.54
CA ASP A 268 5.59 15.59 4.00
C ASP A 268 6.56 15.65 2.82
N ASP A 269 7.09 16.83 2.52
CA ASP A 269 8.01 17.08 1.41
C ASP A 269 9.40 17.47 1.89
N LYS A 270 9.73 17.10 3.13
CA LYS A 270 11.04 17.35 3.75
C LYS A 270 12.01 16.21 3.45
N PRO A 271 13.33 16.46 3.44
CA PRO A 271 14.31 15.40 3.19
C PRO A 271 14.33 14.25 4.22
N ALA A 272 13.85 14.50 5.44
CA ALA A 272 13.79 13.51 6.51
C ALA A 272 12.40 12.85 6.50
N THR A 273 12.37 11.55 6.82
CA THR A 273 11.10 10.83 6.98
C THR A 273 10.26 11.43 8.10
N PHE A 274 8.97 11.07 8.15
CA PHE A 274 8.09 11.44 9.26
C PHE A 274 8.78 11.18 10.60
N PRO A 275 8.79 12.16 11.52
CA PRO A 275 9.52 11.99 12.77
C PRO A 275 8.78 11.04 13.71
N THR A 276 9.52 10.38 14.62
CA THR A 276 8.96 9.36 15.53
C THR A 276 7.77 9.84 16.36
N TRP A 277 7.74 11.12 16.74
CA TRP A 277 6.63 11.70 17.50
C TRP A 277 5.38 11.96 16.66
N PHE A 278 5.48 11.95 15.33
CA PHE A 278 4.38 12.33 14.45
C PHE A 278 3.17 11.40 14.66
N PRO A 279 1.99 11.94 15.01
CA PRO A 279 0.82 11.11 15.24
C PRO A 279 0.26 10.60 13.90
N MET A 280 0.08 9.28 13.80
CA MET A 280 -0.48 8.61 12.61
C MET A 280 -1.67 7.72 12.99
N PRO A 281 -2.86 8.29 13.26
CA PRO A 281 -4.05 7.48 13.50
C PRO A 281 -4.58 6.81 12.25
N HIS A 282 -5.21 5.66 12.46
CA HIS A 282 -6.06 4.98 11.47
C HIS A 282 -5.48 5.01 10.04
N ILE A 283 -4.29 4.46 9.84
CA ILE A 283 -3.58 4.49 8.56
C ILE A 283 -4.30 3.57 7.57
N ALA A 284 -4.84 4.13 6.49
CA ALA A 284 -5.32 3.38 5.32
C ALA A 284 -4.21 3.19 4.30
N ILE A 285 -3.45 4.25 4.05
CA ILE A 285 -2.44 4.30 2.99
C ILE A 285 -1.18 4.93 3.56
N TYR A 286 -0.05 4.28 3.35
CA TYR A 286 1.27 4.86 3.55
C TYR A 286 2.14 4.62 2.32
N ALA A 287 2.81 5.66 1.83
CA ALA A 287 3.84 5.53 0.82
C ALA A 287 4.99 6.51 1.11
N GLY A 288 6.22 6.01 1.27
CA GLY A 288 7.35 6.86 1.67
C GLY A 288 8.71 6.47 1.09
N TRP A 289 9.72 7.33 1.24
CA TRP A 289 11.14 7.05 0.97
C TRP A 289 12.09 8.12 1.53
N TYR A 290 13.40 7.94 1.69
CA TYR A 290 14.27 6.79 1.42
C TYR A 290 15.13 6.56 2.67
N ASP A 291 14.69 5.70 3.58
CA ASP A 291 15.44 5.33 4.78
C ASP A 291 15.76 3.83 4.78
N ASN A 292 16.93 3.47 5.30
CA ASN A 292 17.49 2.13 5.14
C ASN A 292 16.93 1.07 6.09
N ALA A 293 16.19 1.53 7.09
CA ALA A 293 15.52 0.70 8.08
C ALA A 293 14.16 1.32 8.41
N PRO A 294 13.20 0.53 8.93
CA PRO A 294 11.95 1.07 9.47
C PRO A 294 12.24 2.17 10.49
N SER A 295 11.72 3.37 10.22
CA SER A 295 12.01 4.57 11.00
C SER A 295 10.73 5.36 11.29
N GLY A 296 10.89 6.51 11.96
CA GLY A 296 9.76 7.40 12.25
C GLY A 296 8.67 6.74 13.10
N PRO A 297 7.38 7.02 12.83
CA PRO A 297 6.27 6.45 13.58
C PRO A 297 6.24 4.91 13.56
N PHE A 298 6.83 4.26 12.55
CA PHE A 298 6.83 2.80 12.40
C PHE A 298 7.74 2.08 13.40
N THR A 299 8.58 2.82 14.13
CA THR A 299 9.37 2.27 15.26
C THR A 299 8.53 2.01 16.50
N ARG A 300 7.32 2.57 16.59
CA ARG A 300 6.43 2.39 17.74
C ARG A 300 5.99 0.94 17.89
N PRO A 301 5.74 0.47 19.13
CA PRO A 301 5.28 -0.90 19.36
C PRO A 301 3.97 -1.20 18.65
N THR A 302 3.04 -0.24 18.64
CA THR A 302 1.71 -0.36 18.03
C THR A 302 1.50 0.74 17.01
N ILE A 303 1.02 0.35 15.83
CA ILE A 303 0.61 1.24 14.73
C ILE A 303 -0.87 1.02 14.47
N GLU A 304 -1.63 2.09 14.25
CA GLU A 304 -3.06 2.03 13.99
C GLU A 304 -3.35 1.78 12.50
N PHE A 305 -2.82 0.69 11.92
CA PHE A 305 -3.21 0.29 10.57
C PHE A 305 -4.67 -0.15 10.56
N MET A 306 -5.43 0.36 9.59
CA MET A 306 -6.82 -0.05 9.39
C MET A 306 -6.87 -1.40 8.64
N PRO A 307 -7.89 -2.24 8.88
CA PRO A 307 -8.14 -3.40 8.02
C PRO A 307 -8.21 -2.97 6.56
N GLY A 308 -7.46 -3.67 5.71
CA GLY A 308 -7.31 -3.31 4.29
C GLY A 308 -6.17 -2.33 3.98
N ALA A 309 -5.44 -1.84 4.98
CA ALA A 309 -4.41 -0.84 4.74
C ALA A 309 -3.31 -1.33 3.79
N PHE A 310 -2.83 -0.41 2.94
CA PHE A 310 -1.68 -0.58 2.08
C PHE A 310 -0.53 0.31 2.58
N ALA A 311 0.66 -0.27 2.75
CA ALA A 311 1.84 0.48 3.17
C ALA A 311 3.05 0.11 2.30
N TYR A 312 3.76 1.13 1.81
CA TYR A 312 4.87 0.99 0.89
C TYR A 312 6.01 1.91 1.32
N HIS A 313 7.25 1.41 1.33
CA HIS A 313 8.42 2.26 1.47
C HIS A 313 9.41 1.95 0.36
N LEU A 314 9.65 2.93 -0.50
CA LEU A 314 10.57 2.84 -1.62
C LEU A 314 11.99 2.92 -1.07
N PHE A 315 12.53 1.75 -0.70
CA PHE A 315 13.92 1.54 -0.33
C PHE A 315 14.42 0.23 -0.95
N SER A 316 15.64 0.24 -1.46
CA SER A 316 16.32 -0.98 -1.91
C SER A 316 16.36 -2.00 -0.78
N TYR A 317 16.30 -3.30 -1.03
CA TYR A 317 16.40 -4.30 0.07
C TYR A 317 15.25 -4.27 1.10
N SER A 318 14.18 -3.49 0.87
CA SER A 318 12.99 -3.36 1.74
C SER A 318 12.25 -4.66 2.03
N ALA A 319 12.50 -5.73 1.26
CA ALA A 319 11.99 -7.07 1.49
C ALA A 319 13.10 -8.13 1.36
N THR A 320 14.33 -7.83 1.77
CA THR A 320 15.42 -8.83 1.76
C THR A 320 15.10 -10.05 2.63
N THR A 321 14.27 -9.86 3.65
CA THR A 321 13.65 -10.93 4.44
C THR A 321 12.24 -10.49 4.82
N LEU A 322 11.33 -11.46 4.93
CA LEU A 322 10.01 -11.30 5.52
C LEU A 322 9.90 -11.94 6.90
N ARG A 323 10.92 -12.68 7.36
CA ARG A 323 10.90 -13.42 8.63
C ARG A 323 11.20 -12.55 9.83
N THR A 324 12.17 -11.65 9.71
CA THR A 324 12.54 -10.74 10.79
C THR A 324 12.01 -9.33 10.49
N PRO A 325 11.35 -8.64 11.44
CA PRO A 325 10.85 -7.27 11.29
C PRO A 325 11.94 -6.18 11.17
N SER A 326 13.09 -6.50 10.57
CA SER A 326 14.24 -5.62 10.37
C SER A 326 14.22 -4.89 9.03
N THR A 327 13.36 -5.30 8.10
CA THR A 327 13.15 -4.66 6.79
C THR A 327 11.82 -3.90 6.79
N TRP A 328 11.67 -2.92 5.89
CA TRP A 328 10.42 -2.16 5.75
C TRP A 328 9.21 -3.07 5.55
N ALA A 329 9.24 -4.00 4.60
CA ALA A 329 8.11 -4.88 4.34
C ALA A 329 7.77 -5.76 5.56
N ALA A 330 8.77 -6.42 6.15
CA ALA A 330 8.55 -7.29 7.31
C ALA A 330 8.05 -6.52 8.54
N SER A 331 8.56 -5.31 8.76
CA SER A 331 8.14 -4.44 9.87
C SER A 331 6.70 -3.97 9.67
N LEU A 332 6.34 -3.49 8.48
CA LEU A 332 4.96 -3.07 8.17
C LEU A 332 3.97 -4.23 8.35
N LEU A 333 4.35 -5.45 7.93
CA LEU A 333 3.57 -6.68 8.12
C LEU A 333 3.41 -7.02 9.61
N ASP A 334 4.50 -7.00 10.39
CA ASP A 334 4.47 -7.21 11.85
C ASP A 334 3.56 -6.20 12.57
N LYS A 335 3.54 -4.95 12.09
CA LYS A 335 2.69 -3.87 12.60
C LYS A 335 1.23 -3.94 12.17
N GLY A 336 0.88 -4.88 11.29
CA GLY A 336 -0.52 -5.15 10.95
C GLY A 336 -0.99 -4.54 9.63
N VAL A 337 -0.12 -4.12 8.72
CA VAL A 337 -0.55 -3.76 7.35
C VAL A 337 -1.22 -4.96 6.65
N THR A 338 -2.15 -4.70 5.73
CA THR A 338 -2.86 -5.75 4.97
C THR A 338 -2.14 -6.14 3.68
N ALA A 339 -1.50 -5.15 3.03
CA ALA A 339 -0.71 -5.38 1.83
C ALA A 339 0.50 -4.44 1.77
N THR A 340 1.59 -4.93 1.18
CA THR A 340 2.81 -4.16 0.93
C THR A 340 3.52 -4.66 -0.32
N VAL A 341 4.44 -3.84 -0.83
CA VAL A 341 5.37 -4.20 -1.91
C VAL A 341 6.77 -3.89 -1.42
N GLY A 342 7.73 -4.77 -1.70
CA GLY A 342 9.12 -4.54 -1.35
C GLY A 342 10.09 -5.16 -2.35
N TYR A 343 11.37 -4.93 -2.10
CA TYR A 343 12.46 -5.35 -2.98
C TYR A 343 13.42 -6.27 -2.27
N VAL A 344 13.63 -7.47 -2.81
CA VAL A 344 14.43 -8.52 -2.17
C VAL A 344 15.95 -8.33 -2.34
N PHE A 345 16.34 -7.52 -3.33
CA PHE A 345 17.69 -7.01 -3.59
C PHE A 345 17.59 -5.57 -4.10
N GLU A 346 18.71 -4.94 -4.48
CA GLU A 346 18.74 -3.61 -5.09
C GLU A 346 17.96 -3.55 -6.43
N PRO A 347 16.88 -2.77 -6.55
CA PRO A 347 16.08 -2.71 -7.76
C PRO A 347 16.54 -1.64 -8.76
N TYR A 348 17.25 -0.58 -8.33
CA TYR A 348 17.31 0.73 -9.02
C TYR A 348 15.93 1.36 -9.20
N LEU A 349 15.85 2.68 -9.03
CA LEU A 349 14.57 3.42 -9.05
C LEU A 349 13.71 3.12 -10.29
N ASP A 350 14.31 3.06 -11.49
CA ASP A 350 13.57 2.83 -12.74
C ASP A 350 12.96 1.42 -12.88
N ALA A 351 13.37 0.48 -12.04
CA ALA A 351 12.85 -0.89 -12.02
C ALA A 351 12.07 -1.21 -10.72
N THR A 352 11.73 -0.18 -9.94
CA THR A 352 10.74 -0.25 -8.86
C THR A 352 9.31 -0.08 -9.40
N ILE A 353 8.30 -0.38 -8.59
CA ILE A 353 6.91 -0.11 -9.00
C ILE A 353 6.69 1.40 -9.16
N ASP A 354 5.97 1.78 -10.19
CA ASP A 354 5.40 3.12 -10.29
C ASP A 354 4.18 3.19 -9.35
N VAL A 355 4.38 3.72 -8.14
CA VAL A 355 3.31 3.79 -7.13
C VAL A 355 2.13 4.68 -7.57
N SER A 356 2.35 5.61 -8.50
CA SER A 356 1.25 6.42 -9.07
C SER A 356 0.35 5.58 -9.99
N VAL A 357 0.96 4.72 -10.83
CA VAL A 357 0.23 3.75 -11.65
C VAL A 357 -0.48 2.74 -10.76
N PHE A 358 0.21 2.21 -9.74
CA PHE A 358 -0.39 1.28 -8.78
C PHE A 358 -1.67 1.87 -8.15
N MET A 359 -1.58 3.07 -7.56
CA MET A 359 -2.72 3.70 -6.91
C MET A 359 -3.85 4.01 -7.91
N SER A 360 -3.52 4.45 -9.13
CA SER A 360 -4.53 4.70 -10.16
C SER A 360 -5.30 3.43 -10.53
N ARG A 361 -4.61 2.32 -10.78
CA ARG A 361 -5.25 1.04 -11.11
C ARG A 361 -6.05 0.48 -9.95
N TRP A 362 -5.48 0.52 -8.76
CA TRP A 362 -6.10 -0.07 -7.57
C TRP A 362 -7.32 0.73 -7.09
N MET A 363 -7.19 2.06 -7.02
CA MET A 363 -8.20 2.92 -6.41
C MET A 363 -9.19 3.51 -7.41
N ALA A 364 -8.71 4.01 -8.55
CA ALA A 364 -9.56 4.68 -9.54
C ALA A 364 -10.25 3.66 -10.46
N ASP A 365 -9.49 2.69 -10.96
CA ASP A 365 -10.03 1.65 -11.84
C ASP A 365 -10.62 0.47 -11.04
N GLY A 366 -10.41 0.46 -9.71
CA GLY A 366 -10.93 -0.54 -8.79
C GLY A 366 -10.39 -1.94 -9.05
N TRP A 367 -9.15 -2.10 -9.51
CA TRP A 367 -8.53 -3.39 -9.81
C TRP A 367 -8.16 -4.17 -8.54
N THR A 368 -7.85 -5.46 -8.68
CA THR A 368 -7.28 -6.22 -7.54
C THR A 368 -5.85 -5.76 -7.24
N LEU A 369 -5.35 -6.07 -6.04
CA LEU A 369 -3.96 -5.82 -5.64
C LEU A 369 -2.97 -6.41 -6.66
N GLY A 370 -3.19 -7.65 -7.09
CA GLY A 370 -2.33 -8.34 -8.06
C GLY A 370 -2.36 -7.69 -9.45
N GLU A 371 -3.52 -7.25 -9.91
CA GLU A 371 -3.67 -6.56 -11.19
C GLU A 371 -2.94 -5.21 -11.18
N ALA A 372 -3.20 -4.39 -10.15
CA ALA A 372 -2.58 -3.09 -9.99
C ALA A 372 -1.06 -3.18 -9.82
N ALA A 373 -0.56 -4.11 -9.01
CA ALA A 373 0.88 -4.32 -8.81
C ALA A 373 1.56 -4.78 -10.11
N THR A 374 0.93 -5.67 -10.87
CA THR A 374 1.47 -6.17 -12.14
C THR A 374 1.56 -5.06 -13.18
N ALA A 375 0.51 -4.24 -13.31
CA ALA A 375 0.51 -3.10 -14.22
C ALA A 375 1.48 -1.98 -13.80
N ALA A 376 1.81 -1.88 -12.51
CA ALA A 376 2.77 -0.92 -11.97
C ALA A 376 4.23 -1.37 -12.04
N GLN A 377 4.51 -2.64 -12.35
CA GLN A 377 5.88 -3.16 -12.47
C GLN A 377 6.43 -2.89 -13.88
N PRO A 378 7.51 -2.10 -14.04
CA PRO A 378 8.12 -1.90 -15.36
C PRO A 378 8.88 -3.14 -15.86
N VAL A 379 9.31 -4.01 -14.95
CA VAL A 379 10.15 -5.17 -15.26
C VAL A 379 9.83 -6.40 -14.38
N PHE A 380 10.11 -7.58 -14.90
CA PHE A 380 10.13 -8.89 -14.23
C PHE A 380 11.53 -9.52 -14.26
N SER A 381 11.67 -10.74 -13.73
CA SER A 381 12.98 -11.37 -13.46
C SER A 381 13.87 -10.42 -12.65
N TRP A 382 13.25 -9.74 -11.67
CA TRP A 382 13.85 -8.65 -10.93
C TRP A 382 13.44 -8.70 -9.46
N GLN A 383 13.50 -7.58 -8.74
CA GLN A 383 13.55 -7.62 -7.28
C GLN A 383 12.20 -7.48 -6.56
N THR A 384 11.12 -7.21 -7.28
CA THR A 384 9.81 -6.90 -6.69
C THR A 384 9.15 -8.13 -6.08
N THR A 385 8.63 -8.02 -4.85
CA THR A 385 7.69 -8.97 -4.24
C THR A 385 6.44 -8.23 -3.77
N VAL A 386 5.28 -8.84 -4.00
CA VAL A 386 3.97 -8.30 -3.61
C VAL A 386 3.43 -9.17 -2.49
N VAL A 387 3.29 -8.60 -1.29
CA VAL A 387 2.83 -9.33 -0.10
C VAL A 387 1.43 -8.87 0.27
N GLY A 388 0.50 -9.81 0.37
CA GLY A 388 -0.93 -9.55 0.49
C GLY A 388 -1.73 -10.43 -0.45
N ASP A 389 -3.05 -10.43 -0.27
CA ASP A 389 -3.95 -11.19 -1.12
C ASP A 389 -4.06 -10.56 -2.51
N PRO A 390 -3.63 -11.24 -3.60
CA PRO A 390 -3.66 -10.64 -4.93
C PRO A 390 -5.08 -10.44 -5.48
N LEU A 391 -6.10 -11.07 -4.88
CA LEU A 391 -7.51 -10.80 -5.18
C LEU A 391 -8.08 -9.59 -4.41
N TYR A 392 -7.32 -9.03 -3.47
CA TYR A 392 -7.79 -7.93 -2.62
C TYR A 392 -8.24 -6.71 -3.43
N ARG A 393 -9.53 -6.33 -3.31
CA ARG A 393 -10.20 -5.33 -4.15
C ARG A 393 -11.14 -4.41 -3.34
N PRO A 394 -10.63 -3.51 -2.48
CA PRO A 394 -11.45 -2.69 -1.59
C PRO A 394 -12.25 -1.59 -2.31
N PHE A 395 -11.91 -1.29 -3.56
CA PHE A 395 -12.51 -0.23 -4.37
C PHE A 395 -13.48 -0.75 -5.45
N ALA A 396 -13.98 -1.98 -5.29
CA ALA A 396 -15.02 -2.53 -6.16
C ALA A 396 -16.37 -1.78 -6.08
N ARG A 397 -16.61 -1.07 -4.96
CA ARG A 397 -17.79 -0.22 -4.73
C ARG A 397 -17.41 1.25 -4.71
N THR A 398 -18.32 2.11 -5.18
CA THR A 398 -18.17 3.56 -5.09
C THR A 398 -18.36 4.06 -3.65
N ALA A 399 -17.96 5.31 -3.37
CA ALA A 399 -18.13 5.92 -2.07
C ALA A 399 -19.62 6.05 -1.69
N GLU A 400 -20.49 6.37 -2.65
CA GLU A 400 -21.95 6.42 -2.45
C GLU A 400 -22.53 5.06 -2.10
N GLN A 401 -22.14 4.01 -2.83
CA GLN A 401 -22.60 2.65 -2.55
C GLN A 401 -22.22 2.24 -1.14
N TRP A 402 -20.97 2.52 -0.72
CA TRP A 402 -20.55 2.25 0.64
C TRP A 402 -21.36 3.02 1.68
N GLN A 403 -21.61 4.30 1.46
CA GLN A 403 -22.40 5.11 2.38
C GLN A 403 -23.82 4.55 2.53
N GLN A 404 -24.47 4.20 1.43
CA GLN A 404 -25.82 3.64 1.42
C GLN A 404 -25.87 2.27 2.12
N GLU A 405 -24.95 1.35 1.79
CA GLU A 405 -24.90 0.01 2.39
C GLU A 405 -24.61 0.09 3.90
N LEU A 406 -23.67 0.93 4.32
CA LEU A 406 -23.34 1.12 5.73
C LEU A 406 -24.49 1.75 6.52
N ALA A 407 -25.17 2.75 5.95
CA ALA A 407 -26.33 3.38 6.55
C ALA A 407 -27.49 2.38 6.69
N ALA A 408 -27.77 1.59 5.64
CA ALA A 408 -28.85 0.59 5.65
C ALA A 408 -28.69 -0.45 6.77
N ARG A 409 -27.44 -0.82 7.11
CA ARG A 409 -27.14 -1.76 8.22
C ARG A 409 -26.81 -1.08 9.55
N ASN A 410 -27.04 0.23 9.69
CA ASN A 410 -26.72 1.03 10.89
C ASN A 410 -25.27 0.82 11.38
N SER A 411 -24.32 0.75 10.45
CA SER A 411 -22.92 0.45 10.77
C SER A 411 -22.25 1.59 11.56
N PRO A 412 -21.37 1.30 12.53
CA PRO A 412 -20.54 2.32 13.18
C PRO A 412 -19.52 2.97 12.23
N LEU A 413 -19.39 2.48 10.99
CA LEU A 413 -18.50 3.02 9.96
C LEU A 413 -19.16 4.10 9.07
N VAL A 414 -20.44 4.41 9.26
CA VAL A 414 -21.12 5.52 8.55
C VAL A 414 -20.33 6.84 8.63
N PRO A 415 -19.76 7.26 9.79
CA PRO A 415 -18.96 8.48 9.86
C PRO A 415 -17.72 8.47 8.94
N TRP A 416 -17.14 7.30 8.67
CA TRP A 416 -16.02 7.17 7.73
C TRP A 416 -16.46 7.35 6.28
N ALA A 417 -17.61 6.79 5.91
CA ALA A 417 -18.18 6.96 4.58
C ALA A 417 -18.56 8.43 4.33
N ASP A 418 -19.18 9.08 5.31
CA ASP A 418 -19.51 10.51 5.25
C ASP A 418 -18.25 11.38 5.12
N LEU A 419 -17.19 11.07 5.88
CA LEU A 419 -15.90 11.75 5.77
C LEU A 419 -15.30 11.61 4.37
N ARG A 420 -15.32 10.40 3.81
CA ARG A 420 -14.78 10.13 2.46
C ARG A 420 -15.52 10.92 1.38
N LEU A 421 -16.85 10.96 1.43
CA LEU A 421 -17.66 11.77 0.51
C LEU A 421 -17.36 13.27 0.68
N LEU A 422 -17.28 13.75 1.93
CA LEU A 422 -16.96 15.15 2.23
C LEU A 422 -15.62 15.56 1.61
N ASN A 423 -14.56 14.77 1.84
CA ASN A 423 -13.22 15.03 1.33
C ASN A 423 -13.15 14.94 -0.20
N ARG A 424 -13.89 14.02 -0.81
CA ARG A 424 -13.95 13.92 -2.28
C ARG A 424 -14.60 15.16 -2.88
N ASP A 425 -15.72 15.61 -2.31
CA ASP A 425 -16.44 16.77 -2.81
C ASP A 425 -15.60 18.06 -2.65
N GLU A 426 -14.80 18.16 -1.58
CA GLU A 426 -13.80 19.21 -1.44
C GLU A 426 -12.73 19.13 -2.54
N ALA A 427 -12.18 17.94 -2.82
CA ALA A 427 -11.22 17.74 -3.89
C ALA A 427 -11.82 18.08 -5.27
N ALA A 428 -13.13 17.92 -5.45
CA ALA A 428 -13.88 18.32 -6.63
C ALA A 428 -14.18 19.84 -6.69
N GLY A 429 -13.78 20.62 -5.67
CA GLY A 429 -13.88 22.08 -5.65
C GLY A 429 -15.10 22.63 -4.91
N THR A 430 -15.81 21.82 -4.13
CA THR A 430 -16.93 22.31 -3.31
C THR A 430 -16.43 23.34 -2.28
N PRO A 431 -17.06 24.53 -2.18
CA PRO A 431 -16.64 25.55 -1.24
C PRO A 431 -16.64 25.06 0.22
N ARG A 432 -15.57 25.35 0.96
CA ARG A 432 -15.43 24.91 2.37
C ARG A 432 -16.58 25.34 3.27
N ARG A 433 -17.16 26.52 3.04
CA ARG A 433 -18.33 26.98 3.81
C ARG A 433 -19.54 26.07 3.68
N GLU A 434 -19.77 25.55 2.47
CA GLU A 434 -20.84 24.59 2.21
C GLU A 434 -20.53 23.25 2.88
N LEU A 435 -19.28 22.79 2.81
CA LEU A 435 -18.83 21.58 3.50
C LEU A 435 -19.00 21.70 5.03
N ILE A 436 -18.68 22.85 5.61
CA ILE A 436 -18.89 23.14 7.03
C ILE A 436 -20.38 23.08 7.37
N ASP A 437 -21.26 23.70 6.59
CA ASP A 437 -22.71 23.67 6.83
C ASP A 437 -23.27 22.24 6.77
N ARG A 438 -22.88 21.48 5.73
CA ARG A 438 -23.26 20.07 5.57
C ARG A 438 -22.77 19.21 6.74
N LEU A 439 -21.50 19.35 7.12
CA LEU A 439 -20.93 18.61 8.24
C LEU A 439 -21.58 19.00 9.58
N SER A 440 -21.92 20.28 9.77
CA SER A 440 -22.62 20.76 10.97
C SER A 440 -24.02 20.17 11.13
N LYS A 441 -24.65 19.76 10.02
CA LYS A 441 -25.95 19.09 9.99
C LYS A 441 -25.86 17.56 10.07
N ASN A 442 -24.65 16.99 10.04
CA ASN A 442 -24.46 15.55 10.10
C ASN A 442 -24.80 15.00 11.50
N ALA A 443 -25.73 14.05 11.57
CA ALA A 443 -26.21 13.46 12.82
C ALA A 443 -25.13 12.70 13.62
N ALA A 444 -24.03 12.31 12.98
CA ALA A 444 -22.90 11.62 13.58
C ALA A 444 -21.76 12.54 14.02
N LEU A 445 -21.78 13.83 13.67
CA LEU A 445 -20.69 14.77 13.95
C LEU A 445 -20.25 14.73 15.43
N HIS A 446 -21.18 15.02 16.35
CA HIS A 446 -20.89 15.07 17.79
C HIS A 446 -20.71 13.70 18.45
N LYS A 447 -20.65 12.63 17.66
CA LYS A 447 -20.39 11.24 18.10
C LYS A 447 -19.12 10.67 17.47
N SER A 448 -18.50 11.38 16.53
CA SER A 448 -17.30 10.95 15.83
C SER A 448 -16.15 11.94 16.07
N PRO A 449 -15.08 11.53 16.80
CA PRO A 449 -13.94 12.41 17.03
C PRO A 449 -13.27 12.85 15.73
N MET A 450 -13.37 12.05 14.67
CA MET A 450 -12.77 12.41 13.40
C MET A 450 -13.59 13.38 12.56
N LEU A 451 -14.93 13.28 12.61
CA LEU A 451 -15.76 14.30 11.96
C LEU A 451 -15.57 15.65 12.64
N GLU A 452 -15.42 15.67 13.96
CA GLU A 452 -15.06 16.89 14.71
C GLU A 452 -13.67 17.40 14.35
N LEU A 453 -12.67 16.51 14.18
CA LEU A 453 -11.35 16.90 13.67
C LEU A 453 -11.46 17.53 12.28
N ARG A 454 -12.21 16.92 11.36
CA ARG A 454 -12.39 17.45 10.00
C ARG A 454 -13.12 18.79 10.00
N LEU A 455 -14.13 18.96 10.86
CA LEU A 455 -14.77 20.26 11.05
C LEU A 455 -13.76 21.31 11.55
N ALA A 456 -12.87 20.91 12.46
CA ALA A 456 -11.84 21.80 12.97
C ALA A 456 -10.86 22.25 11.88
N GLU A 457 -10.42 21.33 11.01
CA GLU A 457 -9.55 21.61 9.88
C GLU A 457 -10.22 22.57 8.88
N LEU A 458 -11.45 22.28 8.45
CA LEU A 458 -12.21 23.16 7.56
C LEU A 458 -12.42 24.57 8.16
N CYS A 459 -12.72 24.65 9.45
CA CYS A 459 -12.87 25.93 10.14
C CYS A 459 -11.56 26.73 10.15
N ALA A 460 -10.44 26.06 10.42
CA ALA A 460 -9.13 26.70 10.41
C ALA A 460 -8.77 27.25 9.02
N GLU A 461 -9.02 26.48 7.97
CA GLU A 461 -8.75 26.89 6.60
C GLU A 461 -9.63 28.07 6.13
N GLU A 462 -10.80 28.25 6.73
CA GLU A 462 -11.67 29.43 6.56
C GLU A 462 -11.33 30.59 7.53
N GLY A 463 -10.24 30.49 8.30
CA GLY A 463 -9.81 31.50 9.27
C GLY A 463 -10.66 31.57 10.54
N ARG A 464 -11.53 30.59 10.78
CA ARG A 464 -12.42 30.49 11.96
C ARG A 464 -11.72 29.75 13.11
N GLU A 465 -10.60 30.30 13.57
CA GLU A 465 -9.70 29.65 14.54
C GLU A 465 -10.38 29.25 15.86
N SER A 466 -11.26 30.09 16.39
CA SER A 466 -12.00 29.77 17.62
C SER A 466 -12.95 28.58 17.45
N ALA A 467 -13.60 28.46 16.29
CA ALA A 467 -14.46 27.32 15.98
C ALA A 467 -13.63 26.04 15.79
N SER A 468 -12.43 26.16 15.21
CA SER A 468 -11.49 25.05 15.08
C SER A 468 -11.07 24.49 16.45
N VAL A 469 -10.67 25.36 17.39
CA VAL A 469 -10.32 24.96 18.76
C VAL A 469 -11.48 24.25 19.45
N GLN A 470 -12.70 24.81 19.39
CA GLN A 470 -13.88 24.20 20.02
C GLN A 470 -14.20 22.81 19.46
N ALA A 471 -14.05 22.62 18.14
CA ALA A 471 -14.26 21.31 17.51
C ALA A 471 -13.23 20.27 17.96
N MET A 472 -11.94 20.63 18.03
CA MET A 472 -10.91 19.73 18.56
C MET A 472 -11.13 19.39 20.04
N GLU A 473 -11.57 20.35 20.87
CA GLU A 473 -11.90 20.10 22.27
C GLU A 473 -13.11 19.16 22.42
N ARG A 474 -14.12 19.26 21.54
CA ARG A 474 -15.22 18.28 21.49
C ARG A 474 -14.71 16.91 21.08
N ALA A 475 -13.87 16.82 20.06
CA ALA A 475 -13.27 15.55 19.61
C ALA A 475 -12.53 14.82 20.74
N LEU A 476 -11.76 15.54 21.57
CA LEU A 476 -11.05 14.95 22.71
C LEU A 476 -11.99 14.33 23.77
N LYS A 477 -13.23 14.85 23.90
CA LYS A 477 -14.24 14.31 24.83
C LYS A 477 -14.86 13.00 24.33
N LEU A 478 -14.71 12.70 23.03
CA LEU A 478 -15.28 11.51 22.38
C LEU A 478 -14.36 10.28 22.44
N LYS A 479 -13.40 10.25 23.38
CA LYS A 479 -12.48 9.12 23.62
C LYS A 479 -11.80 8.62 22.32
N PRO A 480 -11.09 9.49 21.58
CA PRO A 480 -10.36 9.09 20.37
C PRO A 480 -9.28 8.04 20.67
N SER A 481 -8.85 7.32 19.62
CA SER A 481 -7.70 6.41 19.67
C SER A 481 -6.43 7.13 20.17
N PRO A 482 -5.43 6.41 20.71
CA PRO A 482 -4.20 7.04 21.19
C PRO A 482 -3.54 7.96 20.17
N GLN A 483 -3.42 7.55 18.91
CA GLN A 483 -2.79 8.38 17.87
C GLN A 483 -3.69 9.54 17.45
N LEU A 484 -5.01 9.37 17.42
CA LEU A 484 -5.94 10.46 17.08
C LEU A 484 -5.99 11.49 18.21
N ARG A 485 -5.90 11.05 19.46
CA ARG A 485 -5.74 11.92 20.63
C ARG A 485 -4.46 12.73 20.51
N ALA A 486 -3.34 12.09 20.19
CA ALA A 486 -2.06 12.78 20.02
C ALA A 486 -2.13 13.82 18.88
N GLN A 487 -2.77 13.49 17.75
CA GLN A 487 -3.02 14.44 16.66
C GLN A 487 -3.85 15.65 17.13
N LEU A 488 -4.95 15.40 17.85
CA LEU A 488 -5.82 16.45 18.38
C LEU A 488 -5.10 17.35 19.40
N GLN A 489 -4.35 16.76 20.33
CA GLN A 489 -3.59 17.51 21.34
C GLN A 489 -2.49 18.35 20.70
N LEU A 490 -1.76 17.80 19.73
CA LEU A 490 -0.69 18.53 19.05
C LEU A 490 -1.27 19.66 18.18
N GLY A 491 -2.36 19.39 17.47
CA GLY A 491 -3.10 20.40 16.69
C GLY A 491 -3.61 21.54 17.58
N LEU A 492 -4.21 21.22 18.73
CA LEU A 492 -4.64 22.20 19.73
C LEU A 492 -3.47 23.00 20.29
N ALA A 493 -2.38 22.35 20.67
CA ALA A 493 -1.21 23.01 21.24
C ALA A 493 -0.65 24.07 20.27
N ARG A 494 -0.45 23.71 19.00
CA ARG A 494 0.04 24.61 17.94
C ARG A 494 -0.93 25.77 17.68
N ARG A 495 -2.22 25.47 17.58
CA ARG A 495 -3.26 26.48 17.27
C ARG A 495 -3.49 27.46 18.42
N LEU A 496 -3.46 26.98 19.66
CA LEU A 496 -3.54 27.86 20.83
C LEU A 496 -2.30 28.76 20.93
N ALA A 497 -1.11 28.23 20.59
CA ALA A 497 0.11 29.04 20.54
C ALA A 497 0.03 30.14 19.47
N SER A 498 -0.54 29.88 18.30
CA SER A 498 -0.73 30.91 17.25
C SER A 498 -1.75 31.98 17.64
N LEU A 499 -2.71 31.65 18.51
CA LEU A 499 -3.68 32.58 19.11
C LEU A 499 -3.15 33.31 20.36
N ASN A 500 -1.86 33.23 20.66
CA ASN A 500 -1.23 33.77 21.87
C ASN A 500 -1.80 33.24 23.20
N ARG A 501 -2.52 32.11 23.17
CA ARG A 501 -3.03 31.40 24.36
C ARG A 501 -1.96 30.43 24.90
N HIS A 502 -0.81 30.98 25.27
CA HIS A 502 0.39 30.18 25.57
C HIS A 502 0.23 29.25 26.77
N SER A 503 -0.48 29.66 27.83
CA SER A 503 -0.75 28.81 29.00
C SER A 503 -1.62 27.59 28.65
N ASP A 504 -2.66 27.79 27.83
CA ASP A 504 -3.52 26.70 27.37
C ASP A 504 -2.78 25.75 26.43
N SER A 505 -1.96 26.32 25.53
CA SER A 505 -1.08 25.57 24.63
C SER A 505 -0.11 24.68 25.40
N LEU A 506 0.55 25.24 26.41
CA LEU A 506 1.51 24.53 27.26
C LEU A 506 0.89 23.29 27.92
N ARG A 507 -0.37 23.40 28.40
CA ARG A 507 -1.08 22.27 29.01
C ARG A 507 -1.15 21.05 28.10
N TYR A 508 -1.38 21.24 26.80
CA TYR A 508 -1.43 20.13 25.85
C TYR A 508 -0.05 19.56 25.53
N TYR A 509 0.99 20.40 25.44
CA TYR A 509 2.36 19.92 25.32
C TYR A 509 2.79 19.08 26.52
N GLU A 510 2.46 19.49 27.75
CA GLU A 510 2.76 18.72 28.96
C GLU A 510 2.04 17.36 28.98
N GLN A 511 0.82 17.28 28.48
CA GLN A 511 0.11 16.00 28.35
C GLN A 511 0.78 15.08 27.33
N LEU A 512 1.17 15.62 26.17
CA LEU A 512 1.86 14.86 25.12
C LEU A 512 3.20 14.31 25.60
N THR A 513 4.05 15.17 26.18
CA THR A 513 5.39 14.76 26.65
C THR A 513 5.32 13.78 27.81
N ALA A 514 4.31 13.89 28.69
CA ALA A 514 4.08 12.92 29.76
C ALA A 514 3.67 11.54 29.26
N SER A 515 2.93 11.48 28.14
CA SER A 515 2.47 10.21 27.54
C SER A 515 3.47 9.57 26.58
N GLU A 516 4.47 10.31 26.11
CA GLU A 516 5.47 9.82 25.16
C GLU A 516 6.58 9.04 25.89
N THR A 517 6.76 7.79 25.46
CA THR A 517 7.74 6.85 26.03
C THR A 517 9.00 6.77 25.19
N ASP A 518 8.93 7.06 23.89
CA ASP A 518 10.12 7.09 23.04
C ASP A 518 10.97 8.33 23.35
N LYS A 519 12.26 8.11 23.63
CA LYS A 519 13.16 9.19 24.09
C LYS A 519 13.39 10.23 22.99
N HIS A 520 13.51 9.81 21.73
CA HIS A 520 13.73 10.73 20.61
C HIS A 520 12.48 11.58 20.34
N ALA A 521 11.31 10.95 20.30
CA ALA A 521 10.02 11.60 20.16
C ALA A 521 9.77 12.61 21.30
N ARG A 522 10.07 12.21 22.53
CA ARG A 522 9.91 13.06 23.72
C ARG A 522 10.81 14.28 23.69
N ILE A 523 12.09 14.14 23.31
CA ILE A 523 13.00 15.28 23.13
C ILE A 523 12.39 16.28 22.13
N ALA A 524 11.96 15.82 20.96
CA ALA A 524 11.45 16.70 19.92
C ALA A 524 10.16 17.43 20.33
N LEU A 525 9.24 16.74 21.03
CA LEU A 525 8.03 17.38 21.58
C LEU A 525 8.38 18.44 22.64
N ILE A 526 9.38 18.18 23.48
CA ILE A 526 9.84 19.15 24.48
C ILE A 526 10.52 20.36 23.81
N GLU A 527 11.30 20.14 22.76
CA GLU A 527 11.92 21.21 21.98
C GLU A 527 10.88 22.13 21.34
N GLU A 528 9.76 21.57 20.87
CA GLU A 528 8.63 22.36 20.36
C GLU A 528 7.86 23.10 21.48
N ALA A 529 7.76 22.49 22.67
CA ALA A 529 7.08 23.06 23.83
C ALA A 529 7.85 24.18 24.53
N LEU A 530 9.18 24.15 24.50
CA LEU A 530 10.05 25.06 25.27
C LEU A 530 9.83 26.55 24.93
N PRO A 531 9.75 26.99 23.66
CA PRO A 531 9.42 28.37 23.32
C PRO A 531 8.03 28.79 23.85
N VAL A 532 7.06 27.87 23.87
CA VAL A 532 5.71 28.12 24.37
C VAL A 532 5.74 28.30 25.90
N ALA A 533 6.48 27.47 26.62
CA ALA A 533 6.65 27.59 28.07
C ALA A 533 7.24 28.96 28.46
N ARG A 534 8.26 29.42 27.72
CA ARG A 534 8.87 30.75 27.93
C ARG A 534 7.88 31.87 27.67
N LYS A 535 7.13 31.82 26.56
CA LYS A 535 6.09 32.82 26.23
C LYS A 535 4.91 32.81 27.21
N ALA A 536 4.62 31.67 27.85
CA ALA A 536 3.61 31.56 28.89
C ALA A 536 4.07 32.10 30.26
N GLY A 537 5.34 32.53 30.40
CA GLY A 537 5.91 32.92 31.69
C GLY A 537 6.13 31.74 32.66
N ALA A 538 6.08 30.50 32.16
CA ALA A 538 6.16 29.29 32.98
C ALA A 538 7.63 28.87 33.20
N THR A 539 8.40 29.67 33.94
CA THR A 539 9.85 29.48 34.16
C THR A 539 10.17 28.09 34.73
N SER A 540 9.38 27.58 35.68
CA SER A 540 9.59 26.24 36.24
C SER A 540 9.42 25.12 35.20
N ALA A 541 8.45 25.26 34.29
CA ALA A 541 8.24 24.28 33.22
C ALA A 541 9.38 24.33 32.18
N ALA A 542 9.83 25.54 31.81
CA ALA A 542 10.96 25.72 30.91
C ALA A 542 12.26 25.11 31.46
N ASN A 543 12.59 25.37 32.73
CA ASN A 543 13.78 24.81 33.38
C ASN A 543 13.70 23.27 33.45
N ARG A 544 12.53 22.72 33.77
CA ARG A 544 12.30 21.27 33.77
C ARG A 544 12.53 20.68 32.38
N PHE A 545 11.98 21.30 31.34
CA PHE A 545 12.15 20.84 29.96
C PHE A 545 13.61 20.86 29.49
N GLU A 546 14.37 21.89 29.83
CA GLU A 546 15.80 21.95 29.51
C GLU A 546 16.60 20.84 30.21
N ALA A 547 16.34 20.62 31.51
CA ALA A 547 16.97 19.55 32.27
C ALA A 547 16.59 18.16 31.71
N GLU A 548 15.34 17.98 31.32
CA GLU A 548 14.84 16.72 30.77
C GLU A 548 15.47 16.41 29.40
N ILE A 549 15.59 17.39 28.50
CA ILE A 549 16.32 17.22 27.23
C ILE A 549 17.76 16.78 27.49
N ALA A 550 18.46 17.43 28.43
CA ALA A 550 19.84 17.08 28.75
C ALA A 550 19.97 15.63 29.25
N ASN A 551 19.11 15.23 30.18
CA ASN A 551 19.08 13.87 30.73
C ASN A 551 18.76 12.81 29.66
N LEU A 552 17.76 13.06 28.81
CA LEU A 552 17.37 12.12 27.75
C LEU A 552 18.49 11.95 26.72
N ARG A 553 19.14 13.04 26.30
CA ARG A 553 20.29 13.00 25.38
C ARG A 553 21.46 12.21 25.98
N GLN A 554 21.77 12.43 27.26
CA GLN A 554 22.82 11.66 27.95
C GLN A 554 22.49 10.17 28.00
N ALA A 555 21.23 9.81 28.31
CA ALA A 555 20.79 8.42 28.35
C ALA A 555 20.90 7.72 26.98
N LEU A 556 20.62 8.44 25.89
CA LEU A 556 20.76 7.92 24.52
C LEU A 556 22.24 7.69 24.14
N THR A 557 23.14 8.60 24.53
CA THR A 557 24.59 8.43 24.34
C THR A 557 25.10 7.20 25.08
N ASN A 558 24.68 6.98 26.33
CA ASN A 558 25.11 5.83 27.14
C ASN A 558 24.60 4.49 26.55
N GLN A 559 23.37 4.45 26.03
CA GLN A 559 22.84 3.28 25.34
C GLN A 559 23.61 2.96 24.05
N SER A 560 24.07 3.99 23.34
CA SER A 560 24.87 3.84 22.12
C SER A 560 26.30 3.33 22.41
N GLY A 561 26.84 3.66 23.59
CA GLY A 561 28.17 3.21 24.04
C GLY A 561 28.20 1.81 24.64
N ALA A 562 27.07 1.29 25.15
CA ALA A 562 26.97 -0.07 25.71
C ALA A 562 26.69 -1.16 24.65
N ASN A 563 26.27 -0.75 23.45
CA ASN A 563 26.04 -1.63 22.28
C ASN A 563 27.23 -1.64 21.29
N ARG A 564 28.35 -1.03 21.66
CA ARG A 564 29.65 -1.18 20.99
C ARG A 564 30.53 -2.08 21.85
#